data_AF-A0A812TA15-F1
#
_entry.id   AF-A0A812TA15-F1
#
_cell.length_a   1.000
_cell.length_b   1.000
_cell.length_c   1.000
_cell.angle_alpha   90.00
_cell.angle_beta   90.00
_cell.angle_gamma   90.00
#
_symmetry.space_group_name_H-M   'P 1'
#
loop_
_entity.id
_entity.type
_entity.pdbx_description
1 polymer ?
#
loop_
_entity_poly.entity_id
_entity_poly.type
_entity_poly.pdbx_seq_one_letter_code
_entity_poly.pdbx_strand_id
1 'polypeptide(L)'
;MCEGTKGEVLSSSVRKVHEEFDKAVGDFRQVPYDIFDVKETDFIKDFHEFRLTIRDLDRRLGSILAAAFRDQDTLHGRAKLLDAFEGLLERPVLQAELVRKQQAMIGQYKQDVEELEAMQAGFAANVDRVDACEPDAPIFYNLPPVAGALFWARSLRMRLRDPMPKILACNECGPHCVRCLLHLQAVCSGSGYGRVVAQFFVPASTRDTAP
;
A
#
# COMPACT_ATOMS: atom_id res chain seq x y z
N MET A 1 -7.18 -4.74 14.81
CA MET A 1 -5.94 -4.04 15.23
C MET A 1 -5.67 -2.97 14.17
N CYS A 2 -6.09 -1.73 14.41
CA CYS A 2 -5.83 -0.62 13.50
C CYS A 2 -4.83 0.31 14.21
N GLU A 3 -3.59 0.33 13.76
CA GLU A 3 -2.54 1.20 14.29
C GLU A 3 -2.76 2.63 13.76
N GLY A 4 -3.54 3.43 14.49
CA GLY A 4 -3.82 4.83 14.19
C GLY A 4 -4.44 5.52 15.39
N THR A 5 -4.33 6.84 15.49
CA THR A 5 -4.89 7.61 16.63
C THR A 5 -6.42 7.50 16.71
N LYS A 6 -7.07 7.08 15.63
CA LYS A 6 -8.52 6.79 15.55
C LYS A 6 -8.84 5.29 15.42
N GLY A 7 -7.87 4.42 15.70
CA GLY A 7 -7.99 2.98 15.51
C GLY A 7 -9.11 2.33 16.32
N GLU A 8 -9.38 2.83 17.54
CA GLU A 8 -10.45 2.31 18.40
C GLU A 8 -11.85 2.63 17.84
N VAL A 9 -12.06 3.86 17.38
CA VAL A 9 -13.34 4.29 16.78
C VAL A 9 -13.61 3.50 15.50
N LEU A 10 -12.61 3.35 14.63
CA LEU A 10 -12.71 2.56 13.40
C LEU A 10 -13.00 1.08 13.71
N SER A 11 -12.29 0.49 14.68
CA SER A 11 -12.49 -0.90 15.08
C SER A 11 -13.89 -1.14 15.66
N SER A 12 -14.39 -0.21 16.48
CA SER A 12 -15.76 -0.27 17.02
C SER A 12 -16.81 -0.15 15.90
N SER A 13 -16.55 0.66 14.87
CA SER A 13 -17.45 0.83 13.74
C SER A 13 -17.52 -0.42 12.86
N VAL A 14 -16.38 -1.08 12.61
CA VAL A 14 -16.35 -2.36 11.90
C VAL A 14 -17.12 -3.44 12.67
N ARG A 15 -16.96 -3.50 14.00
CA ARG A 15 -17.69 -4.44 14.85
C ARG A 15 -19.21 -4.25 14.76
N LYS A 16 -19.68 -2.99 14.82
CA LYS A 16 -21.12 -2.68 14.66
C LYS A 16 -21.67 -3.14 13.31
N VAL A 17 -20.91 -2.93 12.23
CA VAL A 17 -21.32 -3.40 10.89
C VAL A 17 -21.39 -4.94 10.84
N HIS A 18 -20.48 -5.64 11.52
CA HIS A 18 -20.53 -7.09 11.64
C HIS A 18 -21.75 -7.57 12.43
N GLU A 19 -22.07 -6.93 13.55
CA GLU A 19 -23.26 -7.25 14.36
C GLU A 19 -24.56 -7.02 13.57
N GLU A 20 -24.65 -5.92 12.81
CA GLU A 20 -25.78 -5.65 11.90
C GLU A 20 -25.89 -6.72 10.80
N PHE A 21 -24.77 -7.18 10.26
CA PHE A 21 -24.72 -8.27 9.28
C PHE A 21 -25.23 -9.60 9.87
N ASP A 22 -24.75 -9.98 11.05
CA ASP A 22 -25.16 -11.22 11.72
C ASP A 22 -26.66 -11.20 12.03
N LYS A 23 -27.18 -10.04 12.44
CA LYS A 23 -28.62 -9.86 12.67
C LYS A 23 -29.41 -10.01 11.38
N ALA A 24 -29.02 -9.34 10.29
CA ALA A 24 -29.70 -9.47 9.00
C ALA A 24 -29.69 -10.91 8.46
N VAL A 25 -28.58 -11.64 8.66
CA VAL A 25 -28.48 -13.07 8.30
C VAL A 25 -29.35 -13.93 9.22
N GLY A 26 -29.42 -13.61 10.51
CA GLY A 26 -30.30 -14.27 11.47
C GLY A 26 -31.77 -14.13 11.11
N ASP A 27 -32.20 -12.90 10.81
CA ASP A 27 -33.57 -12.57 10.40
C ASP A 27 -33.93 -13.31 9.10
N PHE A 28 -33.02 -13.34 8.11
CA PHE A 28 -33.22 -14.09 6.85
C PHE A 28 -33.27 -15.61 7.04
N ARG A 29 -32.65 -16.16 8.09
CA ARG A 29 -32.70 -17.60 8.41
C ARG A 29 -33.95 -18.01 9.19
N GLN A 30 -34.57 -17.08 9.93
CA GLN A 30 -35.73 -17.34 10.80
C GLN A 30 -37.08 -17.13 10.10
N VAL A 31 -37.06 -17.04 8.78
CA VAL A 31 -38.22 -16.82 7.94
C VAL A 31 -39.25 -17.96 8.10
N PRO A 32 -40.54 -17.66 8.38
CA PRO A 32 -41.54 -18.66 8.75
C PRO A 32 -42.22 -19.38 7.57
N TYR A 33 -41.85 -19.08 6.32
CA TYR A 33 -42.48 -19.64 5.12
C TYR A 33 -41.56 -20.65 4.39
N ASP A 34 -42.16 -21.58 3.64
CA ASP A 34 -41.43 -22.60 2.90
C ASP A 34 -40.79 -22.01 1.63
N ILE A 35 -39.46 -21.93 1.64
CA ILE A 35 -38.64 -21.46 0.52
C ILE A 35 -38.77 -22.28 -0.76
N PHE A 36 -39.36 -23.48 -0.71
CA PHE A 36 -39.60 -24.32 -1.89
C PHE A 36 -40.99 -24.12 -2.51
N ASP A 37 -41.90 -23.35 -1.88
CA ASP A 37 -43.22 -23.10 -2.46
C ASP A 37 -43.16 -21.99 -3.53
N VAL A 38 -43.31 -22.39 -4.80
CA VAL A 38 -43.28 -21.51 -5.98
C VAL A 38 -44.45 -20.52 -6.00
N LYS A 39 -45.49 -20.73 -5.18
CA LYS A 39 -46.64 -19.82 -5.09
C LYS A 39 -46.38 -18.63 -4.17
N GLU A 40 -45.38 -18.71 -3.29
CA GLU A 40 -45.06 -17.67 -2.33
C GLU A 40 -44.11 -16.63 -2.96
N THR A 41 -44.66 -15.48 -3.35
CA THR A 41 -43.88 -14.40 -3.97
C THR A 41 -43.11 -13.55 -2.95
N ASP A 42 -43.41 -13.71 -1.66
CA ASP A 42 -42.82 -12.90 -0.60
C ASP A 42 -41.32 -13.21 -0.39
N PHE A 43 -40.86 -14.42 -0.71
CA PHE A 43 -39.43 -14.75 -0.70
C PHE A 43 -38.59 -13.86 -1.62
N ILE A 44 -39.10 -13.53 -2.81
CA ILE A 44 -38.37 -12.69 -3.77
C ILE A 44 -38.21 -11.27 -3.21
N LYS A 45 -39.23 -10.76 -2.51
CA LYS A 45 -39.20 -9.43 -1.88
C LYS A 45 -38.19 -9.40 -0.74
N ASP A 46 -38.26 -10.36 0.17
CA ASP A 46 -37.37 -10.45 1.34
C ASP A 46 -35.91 -10.70 0.92
N PHE A 47 -35.70 -11.51 -0.13
CA PHE A 47 -34.38 -11.70 -0.73
C PHE A 47 -33.83 -10.40 -1.33
N HIS A 48 -34.67 -9.62 -2.01
CA HIS A 48 -34.25 -8.34 -2.56
C HIS A 48 -33.91 -7.33 -1.46
N GLU A 49 -34.73 -7.25 -0.39
CA GLU A 49 -34.47 -6.40 0.77
C GLU A 49 -33.18 -6.81 1.51
N PHE A 50 -32.97 -8.11 1.69
CA PHE A 50 -31.71 -8.63 2.22
C PHE A 50 -30.51 -8.22 1.35
N ARG A 51 -30.61 -8.34 0.02
CA ARG A 51 -29.51 -7.89 -0.86
C ARG A 51 -29.26 -6.39 -0.79
N LEU A 52 -30.30 -5.58 -0.62
CA LEU A 52 -30.17 -4.13 -0.44
C LEU A 52 -29.45 -3.80 0.87
N THR A 53 -29.84 -4.44 1.98
CA THR A 53 -29.19 -4.24 3.28
C THR A 53 -27.71 -4.65 3.24
N ILE A 54 -27.37 -5.81 2.67
CA ILE A 54 -25.97 -6.23 2.48
C ILE A 54 -25.16 -5.20 1.66
N ARG A 55 -25.73 -4.70 0.56
CA ARG A 55 -25.07 -3.68 -0.28
C ARG A 55 -24.83 -2.38 0.50
N ASP A 56 -25.76 -1.98 1.35
CA ASP A 56 -25.62 -0.76 2.14
C ASP A 56 -24.59 -0.93 3.28
N LEU A 57 -24.49 -2.12 3.88
CA LEU A 57 -23.41 -2.47 4.81
C LEU A 57 -22.03 -2.45 4.12
N ASP A 58 -21.91 -3.00 2.91
CA ASP A 58 -20.67 -2.94 2.12
C ASP A 58 -20.25 -1.49 1.82
N ARG A 59 -21.21 -0.60 1.52
CA ARG A 59 -20.91 0.85 1.33
C ARG A 59 -20.44 1.52 2.61
N ARG A 60 -21.00 1.15 3.77
CA ARG A 60 -20.52 1.63 5.08
C ARG A 60 -19.08 1.17 5.34
N LEU A 61 -18.76 -0.10 5.07
CA LEU A 61 -17.39 -0.61 5.16
C LEU A 61 -16.43 0.15 4.25
N GLY A 62 -16.82 0.42 3.00
CA GLY A 62 -16.03 1.23 2.08
C GLY A 62 -15.75 2.65 2.61
N SER A 63 -16.72 3.25 3.28
CA SER A 63 -16.56 4.57 3.91
C SER A 63 -15.60 4.55 5.10
N ILE A 64 -15.68 3.51 5.94
CA ILE A 64 -14.75 3.28 7.07
C ILE A 64 -13.34 3.08 6.53
N LEU A 65 -13.18 2.25 5.50
CA LEU A 65 -11.90 2.02 4.83
C LEU A 65 -11.31 3.32 4.28
N ALA A 66 -12.13 4.14 3.60
CA ALA A 66 -11.69 5.43 3.10
C ALA A 66 -11.26 6.39 4.23
N ALA A 67 -11.90 6.32 5.40
CA ALA A 67 -11.48 7.09 6.57
C ALA A 67 -10.16 6.57 7.15
N ALA A 68 -9.98 5.25 7.24
CA ALA A 68 -8.74 4.64 7.69
C ALA A 68 -7.56 4.97 6.76
N PHE A 69 -7.77 4.99 5.44
CA PHE A 69 -6.76 5.43 4.48
C PHE A 69 -6.35 6.90 4.65
N ARG A 70 -7.28 7.78 5.07
CA ARG A 70 -6.96 9.19 5.34
C ARG A 70 -6.21 9.40 6.65
N ASP A 71 -6.35 8.50 7.61
CA ASP A 71 -5.67 8.59 8.92
C ASP A 71 -4.20 8.17 8.85
N GLN A 72 -3.83 7.40 7.82
CA GLN A 72 -2.46 6.94 7.61
C GLN A 72 -1.72 7.92 6.70
N ASP A 73 -0.65 8.53 7.19
CA ASP A 73 0.21 9.42 6.40
C ASP A 73 1.32 8.66 5.68
N THR A 74 1.71 7.50 6.20
CA THR A 74 2.80 6.71 5.63
C THR A 74 2.31 5.71 4.58
N LEU A 75 3.07 5.57 3.50
CA LEU A 75 2.84 4.57 2.46
C LEU A 75 2.82 3.14 3.03
N HIS A 76 3.70 2.86 4.00
CA HIS A 76 3.77 1.57 4.67
C HIS A 76 2.50 1.25 5.48
N GLY A 77 1.97 2.23 6.23
CA GLY A 77 0.73 2.07 6.99
C GLY A 77 -0.47 1.82 6.09
N ARG A 78 -0.56 2.53 4.96
CA ARG A 78 -1.61 2.31 3.96
C ARG A 78 -1.52 0.94 3.30
N ALA A 79 -0.32 0.45 3.02
CA ALA A 79 -0.13 -0.87 2.44
C ALA A 79 -0.49 -1.99 3.43
N LYS A 80 -0.12 -1.87 4.71
CA LYS A 80 -0.53 -2.82 5.78
C LYS A 80 -2.05 -2.85 5.96
N LEU A 81 -2.71 -1.70 5.80
CA LEU A 81 -4.17 -1.64 5.82
C LEU A 81 -4.77 -2.43 4.66
N LEU A 82 -4.21 -2.30 3.45
CA LEU A 82 -4.68 -3.05 2.29
C LEU A 82 -4.54 -4.57 2.50
N ASP A 83 -3.39 -5.01 3.03
CA ASP A 83 -3.15 -6.42 3.38
C ASP A 83 -4.21 -6.94 4.38
N ALA A 84 -4.64 -6.11 5.34
CA ALA A 84 -5.67 -6.49 6.32
C ALA A 84 -7.08 -6.64 5.71
N PHE A 85 -7.34 -6.03 4.55
CA PHE A 85 -8.62 -6.09 3.84
C PHE A 85 -8.59 -6.99 2.60
N GLU A 86 -7.54 -7.79 2.42
CA GLU A 86 -7.37 -8.64 1.23
C GLU A 86 -8.54 -9.63 1.05
N GLY A 87 -9.05 -10.20 2.14
CA GLY A 87 -10.20 -11.11 2.10
C GLY A 87 -11.55 -10.45 1.75
N LEU A 88 -11.63 -9.12 1.73
CA LEU A 88 -12.85 -8.39 1.34
C LEU A 88 -12.83 -7.93 -0.14
N LEU A 89 -11.73 -8.20 -0.87
CA LEU A 89 -11.54 -7.79 -2.27
C LEU A 89 -12.46 -8.50 -3.27
N GLU A 90 -13.09 -9.61 -2.89
CA GLU A 90 -14.00 -10.37 -3.76
C GLU A 90 -15.32 -9.64 -4.06
N ARG A 91 -15.64 -8.58 -3.29
CA ARG A 91 -16.89 -7.82 -3.44
C ARG A 91 -16.71 -6.63 -4.39
N PRO A 92 -17.48 -6.54 -5.49
CA PRO A 92 -17.27 -5.53 -6.54
C PRO A 92 -17.47 -4.08 -6.05
N VAL A 93 -18.32 -3.87 -5.05
CA VAL A 93 -18.56 -2.54 -4.46
C VAL A 93 -17.32 -2.02 -3.71
N LEU A 94 -16.62 -2.90 -3.00
CA LEU A 94 -15.41 -2.54 -2.26
C LEU A 94 -14.20 -2.42 -3.19
N GLN A 95 -14.13 -3.26 -4.22
CA GLN A 95 -13.06 -3.21 -5.22
C GLN A 95 -12.98 -1.85 -5.92
N ALA A 96 -14.13 -1.28 -6.32
CA ALA A 96 -14.16 0.03 -6.99
C ALA A 96 -13.59 1.17 -6.12
N GLU A 97 -13.88 1.16 -4.81
CA GLU A 97 -13.31 2.13 -3.87
C GLU A 97 -11.82 1.88 -3.61
N LEU A 98 -11.40 0.62 -3.52
CA LEU A 98 -9.99 0.25 -3.33
C LEU A 98 -9.12 0.67 -4.51
N VAL A 99 -9.55 0.46 -5.75
CA VAL A 99 -8.82 0.89 -6.95
C VAL A 99 -8.57 2.40 -6.94
N ARG A 100 -9.56 3.20 -6.54
CA ARG A 100 -9.40 4.66 -6.40
C ARG A 100 -8.35 5.02 -5.35
N LYS A 101 -8.30 4.30 -4.22
CA LYS A 101 -7.30 4.54 -3.17
C LYS A 101 -5.91 4.07 -3.55
N GLN A 102 -5.80 2.98 -4.28
CA GLN A 102 -4.53 2.50 -4.85
C GLN A 102 -3.93 3.52 -5.83
N GLN A 103 -4.74 4.16 -6.67
CA GLN A 103 -4.26 5.24 -7.54
C GLN A 103 -3.68 6.43 -6.74
N ALA A 104 -4.33 6.81 -5.63
CA ALA A 104 -3.82 7.84 -4.74
C ALA A 104 -2.51 7.43 -4.05
N MET A 105 -2.38 6.15 -3.67
CA MET A 105 -1.15 5.57 -3.11
C MET A 105 0.02 5.63 -4.11
N ILE A 106 -0.24 5.32 -5.39
CA ILE A 106 0.76 5.44 -6.45
C ILE A 106 1.18 6.90 -6.65
N GLY A 107 0.24 7.84 -6.53
CA GLY A 107 0.55 9.28 -6.56
C GLY A 107 1.52 9.72 -5.46
N GLN A 108 1.30 9.25 -4.24
CA GLN A 108 2.23 9.51 -3.12
C GLN A 108 3.58 8.85 -3.33
N TYR A 109 3.61 7.61 -3.81
CA TYR A 109 4.87 6.94 -4.11
C TYR A 109 5.71 7.72 -5.13
N LYS A 110 5.07 8.35 -6.13
CA LYS A 110 5.78 9.24 -7.07
C LYS A 110 6.39 10.46 -6.39
N GLN A 111 5.65 11.11 -5.49
CA GLN A 111 6.15 12.23 -4.70
C GLN A 111 7.35 11.80 -3.83
N ASP A 112 7.25 10.63 -3.19
CA ASP A 112 8.37 10.06 -2.42
C ASP A 112 9.61 9.85 -3.31
N VAL A 113 9.44 9.38 -4.57
CA VAL A 113 10.55 9.23 -5.52
C VAL A 113 11.15 10.58 -5.90
N GLU A 114 10.34 11.60 -6.19
CA GLU A 114 10.81 12.95 -6.53
C GLU A 114 11.59 13.59 -5.36
N GLU A 115 11.13 13.41 -4.12
CA GLU A 115 11.85 13.84 -2.93
C GLU A 115 13.21 13.15 -2.79
N LEU A 116 13.28 11.84 -3.09
CA LEU A 116 14.52 11.08 -3.06
C LEU A 116 15.50 11.52 -4.14
N GLU A 117 15.01 11.85 -5.35
CA GLU A 117 15.83 12.42 -6.41
C GLU A 117 16.42 13.78 -6.00
N ALA A 118 15.63 14.63 -5.34
CA ALA A 118 16.11 15.90 -4.78
C ALA A 118 17.17 15.69 -3.69
N MET A 119 16.96 14.72 -2.78
CA MET A 119 17.97 14.34 -1.77
C MET A 119 19.26 13.84 -2.42
N GLN A 120 19.15 13.08 -3.52
CA GLN A 120 20.30 12.60 -4.26
C GLN A 120 21.08 13.72 -4.94
N ALA A 121 20.38 14.68 -5.56
CA ALA A 121 21.00 15.86 -6.13
C ALA A 121 21.70 16.71 -5.04
N GLY A 122 21.07 16.86 -3.88
CA GLY A 122 21.66 17.55 -2.73
C GLY A 122 22.92 16.85 -2.19
N PHE A 123 22.92 15.52 -2.13
CA PHE A 123 24.11 14.75 -1.75
C PHE A 123 25.23 14.89 -2.78
N ALA A 124 24.91 14.80 -4.08
CA ALA A 124 25.87 14.96 -5.18
C ALA A 124 26.53 16.36 -5.19
N ALA A 125 25.76 17.41 -4.88
CA ALA A 125 26.28 18.78 -4.79
C ALA A 125 27.18 19.02 -3.57
N ASN A 126 27.10 18.16 -2.54
CA ASN A 126 27.84 18.31 -1.28
C ASN A 126 28.88 17.19 -1.07
N VAL A 127 29.24 16.43 -2.11
CA VAL A 127 30.22 15.33 -2.02
C VAL A 127 31.57 15.83 -1.49
N ASP A 128 32.01 17.00 -1.93
CA ASP A 128 33.27 17.60 -1.47
C ASP A 128 33.25 17.87 0.05
N ARG A 129 32.09 18.18 0.61
CA ARG A 129 31.90 18.42 2.06
C ARG A 129 31.86 17.12 2.85
N VAL A 130 31.34 16.05 2.24
CA VAL A 130 31.36 14.68 2.82
C VAL A 130 32.80 14.18 2.89
N ASP A 131 33.59 14.39 1.84
CA ASP A 131 35.00 13.98 1.80
C ASP A 131 35.85 14.82 2.77
N ALA A 132 35.54 16.11 2.93
CA ALA A 132 36.18 17.01 3.89
C ALA A 132 35.77 16.78 5.37
N CYS A 133 34.88 15.82 5.66
CA CYS A 133 34.35 15.55 6.99
C CYS A 133 33.79 16.81 7.69
N GLU A 134 33.10 17.67 6.94
CA GLU A 134 32.48 18.86 7.54
C GLU A 134 31.29 18.49 8.44
N PRO A 135 31.06 19.23 9.54
CA PRO A 135 29.98 18.95 10.49
C PRO A 135 28.57 19.13 9.91
N ASP A 136 28.45 19.80 8.75
CA ASP A 136 27.19 20.05 8.04
C ASP A 136 27.09 19.19 6.75
N ALA A 137 27.85 18.09 6.69
CA ALA A 137 27.73 17.10 5.64
C ALA A 137 26.42 16.29 5.78
N PRO A 138 25.75 15.93 4.67
CA PRO A 138 24.50 15.16 4.67
C PRO A 138 24.73 13.66 4.95
N ILE A 139 25.39 13.35 6.08
CA ILE A 139 25.66 11.99 6.57
C ILE A 139 25.24 11.88 8.04
N PHE A 140 24.99 10.65 8.49
CA PHE A 140 24.67 10.39 9.89
C PHE A 140 25.86 10.72 10.79
N TYR A 141 25.58 11.40 11.91
CA TYR A 141 26.58 11.69 12.94
C TYR A 141 27.26 10.40 13.44
N ASN A 142 28.57 10.47 13.70
CA ASN A 142 29.40 9.38 14.21
C ASN A 142 29.70 8.24 13.22
N LEU A 143 29.47 8.42 11.91
CA LEU A 143 29.91 7.47 10.88
C LEU A 143 31.13 8.00 10.11
N PRO A 144 32.12 7.14 9.81
CA PRO A 144 33.18 7.47 8.85
C PRO A 144 32.57 7.87 7.48
N PRO A 145 33.19 8.77 6.70
CA PRO A 145 32.60 9.36 5.50
C PRO A 145 32.14 8.31 4.48
N VAL A 146 32.98 7.29 4.22
CA VAL A 146 32.65 6.18 3.30
C VAL A 146 31.52 5.31 3.83
N ALA A 147 31.53 4.99 5.14
CA ALA A 147 30.49 4.17 5.76
C ALA A 147 29.15 4.91 5.87
N GLY A 148 29.19 6.23 6.13
CA GLY A 148 28.04 7.12 6.16
C GLY A 148 27.37 7.25 4.80
N ALA A 149 28.15 7.46 3.74
CA ALA A 149 27.66 7.49 2.37
C ALA A 149 27.01 6.15 1.95
N LEU A 150 27.64 5.02 2.28
CA LEU A 150 27.09 3.69 2.03
C LEU A 150 25.77 3.46 2.78
N PHE A 151 25.70 3.86 4.05
CA PHE A 151 24.50 3.70 4.86
C PHE A 151 23.36 4.61 4.37
N TRP A 152 23.68 5.83 3.96
CA TRP A 152 22.74 6.76 3.33
C TRP A 152 22.17 6.16 2.03
N ALA A 153 23.02 5.71 1.10
CA ALA A 153 22.59 5.08 -0.15
C ALA A 153 21.75 3.81 0.08
N ARG A 154 22.14 3.00 1.06
CA ARG A 154 21.38 1.81 1.47
C ARG A 154 20.00 2.18 2.01
N SER A 155 19.91 3.23 2.83
CA SER A 155 18.66 3.68 3.44
C SER A 155 17.67 4.19 2.40
N LEU A 156 18.13 4.96 1.41
CA LEU A 156 17.30 5.39 0.28
C LEU A 156 16.78 4.20 -0.53
N ARG A 157 17.65 3.22 -0.79
CA ARG A 157 17.27 2.00 -1.51
C ARG A 157 16.21 1.20 -0.76
N MET A 158 16.31 1.07 0.56
CA MET A 158 15.30 0.37 1.36
C MET A 158 13.95 1.08 1.28
N ARG A 159 13.92 2.42 1.40
CA ARG A 159 12.70 3.23 1.27
C ARG A 159 11.96 3.01 -0.05
N LEU A 160 12.70 2.78 -1.15
CA LEU A 160 12.12 2.51 -2.47
C LEU A 160 11.70 1.05 -2.64
N ARG A 161 12.51 0.11 -2.13
CA ARG A 161 12.30 -1.32 -2.34
C ARG A 161 11.17 -1.90 -1.49
N ASP A 162 10.99 -1.40 -0.27
CA ASP A 162 10.00 -1.93 0.67
C ASP A 162 8.54 -1.74 0.22
N PRO A 163 8.11 -0.59 -0.35
CA PRO A 163 6.73 -0.43 -0.83
C PRO A 163 6.48 -1.02 -2.22
N MET A 164 7.51 -1.17 -3.07
CA MET A 164 7.36 -1.66 -4.44
C MET A 164 6.62 -2.99 -4.58
N PRO A 165 6.96 -4.08 -3.87
CA PRO A 165 6.28 -5.37 -4.05
C PRO A 165 4.79 -5.28 -3.68
N LYS A 166 4.43 -4.44 -2.70
CA LYS A 166 3.03 -4.25 -2.29
C LYS A 166 2.23 -3.48 -3.34
N ILE A 167 2.84 -2.45 -3.94
CA ILE A 167 2.23 -1.69 -5.04
C ILE A 167 2.09 -2.58 -6.29
N LEU A 168 3.06 -3.45 -6.55
CA LEU A 168 3.07 -4.36 -7.69
C LEU A 168 2.14 -5.57 -7.52
N ALA A 169 1.87 -6.01 -6.28
CA ALA A 169 0.91 -7.07 -6.00
C ALA A 169 -0.54 -6.63 -6.29
N CYS A 170 -0.82 -5.33 -6.26
CA CYS A 170 -2.15 -4.75 -6.52
C CYS A 170 -2.55 -4.75 -8.01
N ASN A 171 -1.81 -5.45 -8.87
CA ASN A 171 -1.81 -5.14 -10.29
C ASN A 171 -2.82 -5.97 -11.10
N GLU A 172 -4.04 -5.43 -11.15
CA GLU A 172 -4.85 -5.41 -12.38
C GLU A 172 -4.80 -4.02 -13.07
N CYS A 173 -3.89 -3.10 -12.73
CA CYS A 173 -3.91 -1.73 -13.25
C CYS A 173 -2.65 -1.31 -14.04
N GLY A 174 -2.55 -1.79 -15.29
CA GLY A 174 -2.09 -1.02 -16.46
C GLY A 174 -0.61 -0.57 -16.60
N PRO A 175 -0.22 -0.12 -17.82
CA PRO A 175 1.18 0.12 -18.25
C PRO A 175 1.88 1.32 -17.59
N HIS A 176 1.21 2.09 -16.73
CA HIS A 176 1.79 3.24 -16.05
C HIS A 176 2.76 2.86 -14.91
N CYS A 177 2.64 1.65 -14.35
CA CYS A 177 3.52 1.14 -13.29
C CYS A 177 4.93 0.74 -13.80
N VAL A 178 5.03 0.22 -15.03
CA VAL A 178 6.31 -0.23 -15.63
C VAL A 178 7.26 0.94 -15.92
N ARG A 179 6.71 2.10 -16.27
CA ARG A 179 7.50 3.31 -16.58
C ARG A 179 8.16 3.92 -15.34
N CYS A 180 7.56 3.77 -14.16
CA CYS A 180 8.18 4.17 -12.89
C CYS A 180 9.36 3.29 -12.50
N LEU A 181 9.28 1.97 -12.74
CA LEU A 181 10.38 1.02 -12.52
C LEU A 181 11.60 1.34 -13.39
N LEU A 182 11.37 1.67 -14.66
CA LEU A 182 12.43 2.03 -15.62
C LEU A 182 13.11 3.37 -15.26
N HIS A 183 12.35 4.36 -14.80
CA HIS A 183 12.91 5.62 -14.30
C HIS A 183 13.80 5.39 -13.08
N LEU A 184 13.39 4.54 -12.13
CA LEU A 184 14.17 4.24 -10.93
C LEU A 184 15.50 3.52 -11.24
N GLN A 185 15.49 2.60 -12.21
CA GLN A 185 16.71 1.93 -12.68
C GLN A 185 17.67 2.89 -13.39
N ALA A 186 17.14 3.85 -14.15
CA ALA A 186 17.94 4.87 -14.83
C ALA A 186 18.62 5.84 -13.84
N VAL A 187 17.90 6.28 -12.80
CA VAL A 187 18.41 7.17 -11.74
C VAL A 187 19.54 6.52 -10.93
N CYS A 188 19.45 5.21 -10.67
CA CYS A 188 20.51 4.46 -9.98
C CYS A 188 21.77 4.25 -10.84
N SER A 189 21.64 4.29 -12.17
CA SER A 189 22.75 4.06 -13.11
C SER A 189 23.56 5.32 -13.41
N GLY A 190 23.04 6.51 -13.07
CA GLY A 190 23.64 7.81 -13.37
C GLY A 190 24.58 8.38 -12.30
N SER A 191 24.69 7.76 -11.13
CA SER A 191 25.68 8.17 -10.12
C SER A 191 27.06 7.62 -10.49
N GLY A 192 28.09 8.48 -10.52
CA GLY A 192 29.50 8.14 -10.84
C GLY A 192 30.15 7.05 -9.97
N TYR A 193 29.40 6.40 -9.08
CA TYR A 193 29.74 5.23 -8.29
C TYR A 193 29.19 3.90 -8.87
N GLY A 194 28.80 3.89 -10.16
CA GLY A 194 28.14 2.78 -10.84
C GLY A 194 28.83 1.41 -10.75
N ARG A 195 30.13 1.32 -10.44
CA ARG A 195 30.80 0.02 -10.24
C ARG A 195 30.54 -0.63 -8.88
N VAL A 196 30.42 0.17 -7.82
CA VAL A 196 30.24 -0.35 -6.44
C VAL A 196 28.77 -0.66 -6.19
N VAL A 197 27.87 0.16 -6.73
CA VAL A 197 26.41 -0.02 -6.55
C VAL A 197 25.86 -1.16 -7.42
N ALA A 198 26.41 -1.39 -8.61
CA ALA A 198 26.00 -2.49 -9.49
C ALA A 198 26.21 -3.88 -8.88
N GLN A 199 27.27 -4.09 -8.08
CA GLN A 199 27.54 -5.38 -7.43
C GLN A 199 26.51 -5.79 -6.37
N PHE A 200 25.72 -4.83 -5.87
CA PHE A 200 24.69 -5.07 -4.85
C PHE A 200 23.25 -5.05 -5.39
N PHE A 201 23.06 -4.84 -6.68
CA PHE A 201 21.72 -4.74 -7.31
C PHE A 201 21.37 -5.91 -8.23
N VAL A 202 22.31 -6.83 -8.46
CA VAL A 202 22.03 -8.08 -9.19
C VAL A 202 21.33 -9.07 -8.24
N PRO A 203 20.15 -9.62 -8.59
CA PRO A 203 19.52 -10.68 -7.80
C PRO A 203 20.45 -11.90 -7.73
N ALA A 204 20.54 -12.51 -6.55
CA ALA A 204 21.45 -13.62 -6.26
C ALA A 204 21.30 -14.84 -7.21
N SER A 205 20.21 -14.94 -7.98
CA SER A 205 19.95 -16.06 -8.89
C SER A 205 20.73 -16.03 -10.22
N THR A 206 21.65 -15.09 -10.42
CA THR A 206 22.48 -15.01 -11.65
C THR A 206 23.97 -15.20 -11.38
N ARG A 207 24.37 -15.57 -10.16
CA ARG A 207 25.78 -15.84 -9.83
C ARG A 207 26.27 -17.24 -10.22
N ASP A 208 25.37 -18.17 -10.60
CA ASP A 208 25.73 -19.58 -10.81
C ASP A 208 25.67 -20.07 -12.27
N THR A 209 25.65 -19.18 -13.26
CA THR A 209 25.79 -19.60 -14.67
C THR A 209 26.69 -18.67 -15.46
N ALA A 210 27.99 -18.87 -15.34
CA ALA A 210 28.90 -18.85 -16.47
C ALA A 210 30.20 -19.61 -16.09
N PRO A 211 30.76 -20.42 -17.00
CA PRO A 211 31.92 -21.29 -16.76
C PRO A 211 33.23 -20.54 -16.53
#